data_AF-A0AAE0A2N6-F1
#
_entry.id   AF-A0AAE0A2N6-F1
#
_cell.length_a   1.000
_cell.length_b   1.000
_cell.length_c   1.000
_cell.angle_alpha   90.00
_cell.angle_beta   90.00
_cell.angle_gamma   90.00
#
_symmetry.space_group_name_H-M   'P 1'
#
loop_
_entity.id
_entity.type
_entity.pdbx_description
1 polymer ?
#
loop_
_entity_poly.entity_id
_entity_poly.type
_entity_poly.pdbx_seq_one_letter_code
_entity_poly.pdbx_strand_id
1 'polypeptide(L)'
;MSNGDKGWEFHLRSLSSSARDSNLATDPAFDPSLLQSVKKLYELCKEEKNEDLVARVYPHINKLFQRSVASLSQSRTSNGLLLLAILQFFLDYGEVVLHDADPSLRTFYRLCLSREFADPVVAEATLDFLNSNKKKLLSSFPALLPQVFPALMSPASFLPLLSSLVDLPTLVVALEKVERSSGSLIGSSIASIQKSTAPEMLLALMDEAYTGSTIADGGADSESEESSTIDVADPLFLELLKDENDGLAERHWTSPGMAATLQAAINTPQSDRMKQILNMTPRLLDTYFAIALHDVNDSLICALIPLIMTRYSTLFPDKNFSYEVRKRLLEFMLAAFQRSPDFVAL
;
A
#
# COMPACT_ATOMS: atom_id res chain seq x y z
N MET A 1 -1.50 10.45 -45.80
CA MET A 1 -1.72 11.29 -44.60
C MET A 1 -2.51 10.44 -43.62
N SER A 2 -1.82 9.86 -42.64
CA SER A 2 -2.28 8.73 -41.84
C SER A 2 -3.26 9.15 -40.74
N ASN A 3 -4.24 8.29 -40.45
CA ASN A 3 -5.31 8.50 -39.47
C ASN A 3 -4.83 8.74 -38.02
N GLY A 4 -3.53 8.55 -37.72
CA GLY A 4 -2.93 8.80 -36.40
C GLY A 4 -2.78 10.29 -36.05
N ASP A 5 -2.58 11.15 -37.05
CA ASP A 5 -2.26 12.58 -36.84
C ASP A 5 -3.43 13.40 -36.26
N LYS A 6 -4.66 12.86 -36.29
CA LYS A 6 -5.87 13.53 -35.77
C LYS A 6 -6.22 13.14 -34.33
N GLY A 7 -5.67 12.04 -33.83
CA GLY A 7 -6.03 11.51 -32.51
C GLY A 7 -5.44 12.34 -31.36
N TRP A 8 -4.16 12.70 -31.45
CA TRP A 8 -3.49 13.46 -30.39
C TRP A 8 -4.00 14.91 -30.28
N GLU A 9 -4.32 15.56 -31.41
CA GLU A 9 -4.90 16.91 -31.41
C GLU A 9 -6.24 16.98 -30.67
N PHE A 10 -7.08 15.95 -30.81
CA PHE A 10 -8.36 15.87 -30.11
C PHE A 10 -8.15 15.86 -28.59
N HIS A 11 -7.25 14.98 -28.11
CA HIS A 11 -6.94 14.87 -26.69
C HIS A 11 -6.26 16.14 -26.15
N LEU A 12 -5.37 16.77 -26.92
CA LEU A 12 -4.80 18.07 -26.55
C LEU A 12 -5.84 19.18 -26.48
N ARG A 13 -6.79 19.22 -27.41
CA ARG A 13 -7.90 20.19 -27.35
C ARG A 13 -8.76 19.98 -26.12
N SER A 14 -9.02 18.74 -25.72
CA SER A 14 -9.74 18.41 -24.47
C SER A 14 -9.00 18.92 -23.22
N LEU A 15 -7.68 18.69 -23.14
CA LEU A 15 -6.85 19.25 -22.07
C LEU A 15 -6.84 20.80 -22.08
N SER A 16 -6.86 21.39 -23.27
CA SER A 16 -6.79 22.84 -23.47
C SER A 16 -8.12 23.55 -23.19
N SER A 17 -9.26 22.95 -23.54
CA SER A 17 -10.60 23.48 -23.25
C SER A 17 -10.85 23.48 -21.76
N SER A 18 -10.50 22.38 -21.09
CA SER A 18 -10.45 22.33 -19.63
C SER A 18 -9.62 23.48 -19.05
N ALA A 19 -8.51 23.86 -19.69
CA ALA A 19 -7.62 24.93 -19.22
C ALA A 19 -8.11 26.37 -19.46
N ARG A 20 -9.20 26.59 -20.22
CA ARG A 20 -9.77 27.92 -20.49
C ARG A 20 -10.92 28.28 -19.56
N ASP A 21 -11.66 27.31 -19.04
CA ASP A 21 -12.82 27.50 -18.14
C ASP A 21 -12.39 27.83 -16.70
N SER A 22 -11.54 28.86 -16.59
CA SER A 22 -10.83 29.32 -15.39
C SER A 22 -11.69 30.11 -14.39
N ASN A 23 -13.01 30.11 -14.55
CA ASN A 23 -13.92 30.70 -13.58
C ASN A 23 -14.52 29.62 -12.67
N LEU A 24 -13.76 29.20 -11.65
CA LEU A 24 -14.27 28.58 -10.40
C LEU A 24 -15.27 27.40 -10.47
N ALA A 25 -15.54 26.76 -11.62
CA ALA A 25 -16.72 25.89 -11.75
C ALA A 25 -16.48 24.44 -12.19
N THR A 26 -15.29 24.04 -12.61
CA THR A 26 -15.05 22.63 -13.01
C THR A 26 -13.72 22.12 -12.48
N ASP A 27 -13.80 21.46 -11.33
CA ASP A 27 -12.70 20.67 -10.77
C ASP A 27 -12.36 19.50 -11.75
N PRO A 28 -11.09 19.33 -12.14
CA PRO A 28 -10.69 18.35 -13.16
C PRO A 28 -11.15 16.92 -12.89
N ALA A 29 -11.34 16.53 -11.63
CA ALA A 29 -11.86 15.21 -11.27
C ALA A 29 -13.31 14.96 -11.71
N PHE A 30 -14.09 15.99 -12.03
CA PHE A 30 -15.47 15.84 -12.54
C PHE A 30 -15.56 15.40 -14.00
N ASP A 31 -14.45 15.44 -14.75
CA ASP A 31 -14.42 15.06 -16.16
C ASP A 31 -13.59 13.78 -16.37
N PRO A 32 -14.23 12.59 -16.41
CA PRO A 32 -13.56 11.32 -16.68
C PRO A 32 -12.81 11.29 -18.01
N SER A 33 -13.19 12.15 -18.97
CA SER A 33 -12.54 12.22 -20.28
C SER A 33 -11.12 12.77 -20.21
N LEU A 34 -10.78 13.54 -19.15
CA LEU A 34 -9.43 14.06 -18.93
C LEU A 34 -8.46 12.93 -18.60
N LEU A 35 -8.82 12.02 -17.69
CA LEU A 35 -8.00 10.86 -17.37
C LEU A 35 -7.73 10.01 -18.62
N GLN A 36 -8.77 9.75 -19.43
CA GLN A 36 -8.63 9.00 -20.66
C GLN A 36 -7.76 9.73 -21.69
N SER A 37 -7.88 11.05 -21.78
CA SER A 37 -7.05 11.85 -22.68
C SER A 37 -5.58 11.86 -22.27
N VAL A 38 -5.27 11.94 -20.97
CA VAL A 38 -3.89 11.81 -20.45
C VAL A 38 -3.33 10.44 -20.78
N LYS A 39 -4.06 9.35 -20.49
CA LYS A 39 -3.63 7.98 -20.79
C LYS A 39 -3.37 7.78 -22.28
N LYS A 40 -4.26 8.28 -23.14
CA LYS A 40 -4.11 8.11 -24.60
C LYS A 40 -2.94 8.92 -25.15
N LEU A 41 -2.72 10.14 -24.66
CA LEU A 41 -1.55 10.94 -25.05
C LEU A 41 -0.24 10.30 -24.59
N TYR A 42 -0.22 9.71 -23.38
CA TYR A 42 0.91 8.94 -22.90
C TYR A 42 1.22 7.75 -23.84
N GLU A 43 0.22 6.94 -24.20
CA GLU A 43 0.44 5.82 -25.12
C GLU A 43 0.92 6.28 -26.52
N LEU A 44 0.39 7.40 -27.03
CA LEU A 44 0.87 7.96 -28.30
C LEU A 44 2.34 8.40 -28.23
N CYS A 45 2.74 9.06 -27.14
CA CYS A 45 4.16 9.42 -26.92
C CYS A 45 5.05 8.17 -26.85
N LYS A 46 4.53 7.08 -26.30
CA LYS A 46 5.24 5.80 -26.15
C LYS A 46 5.37 5.03 -27.46
N GLU A 47 4.31 4.99 -28.26
CA GLU A 47 4.25 4.33 -29.56
C GLU A 47 5.13 5.05 -30.60
N GLU A 48 5.04 6.37 -30.68
CA GLU A 48 5.74 7.16 -31.70
C GLU A 48 7.21 7.43 -31.37
N LYS A 49 7.61 7.33 -30.09
CA LYS A 49 8.96 7.67 -29.59
C LYS A 49 9.47 9.01 -30.12
N ASN A 50 8.57 9.97 -30.26
CA ASN A 50 8.86 11.28 -30.83
C ASN A 50 9.01 12.33 -29.72
N GLU A 51 10.25 12.80 -29.50
CA GLU A 51 10.55 13.80 -28.48
C GLU A 51 9.84 15.14 -28.74
N ASP A 52 9.61 15.51 -29.99
CA ASP A 52 8.87 16.74 -30.34
C ASP A 52 7.40 16.66 -29.91
N LEU A 53 6.80 15.47 -29.98
CA LEU A 53 5.43 15.26 -29.50
C LEU A 53 5.36 15.42 -27.99
N VAL A 54 6.32 14.82 -27.27
CA VAL A 54 6.44 14.94 -25.81
C VAL A 54 6.58 16.41 -25.40
N ALA A 55 7.43 17.18 -26.07
CA ALA A 55 7.63 18.60 -25.81
C ALA A 55 6.35 19.44 -26.03
N ARG A 56 5.49 19.04 -26.98
CA ARG A 56 4.19 19.68 -27.23
C ARG A 56 3.12 19.28 -26.21
N VAL A 57 3.13 18.04 -25.74
CA VAL A 57 2.13 17.51 -24.79
C VAL A 57 2.41 17.99 -23.37
N TYR A 58 3.68 18.05 -22.98
CA TYR A 58 4.11 18.36 -21.62
C TYR A 58 3.49 19.64 -21.02
N PRO A 59 3.45 20.81 -21.69
CA PRO A 59 2.88 22.02 -21.12
C PRO A 59 1.41 21.88 -20.71
N HIS A 60 0.63 21.10 -21.47
CA HIS A 60 -0.78 20.84 -21.17
C HIS A 60 -0.94 19.93 -19.96
N ILE A 61 -0.13 18.87 -19.89
CA ILE A 61 -0.10 17.93 -18.75
C ILE A 61 0.35 18.65 -17.47
N ASN A 62 1.40 19.46 -17.53
CA ASN A 62 1.90 20.22 -16.39
C ASN A 62 0.87 21.25 -15.90
N LYS A 63 0.21 21.96 -16.81
CA LYS A 63 -0.87 22.90 -16.44
C LYS A 63 -2.05 22.18 -15.79
N LEU A 64 -2.40 20.98 -16.26
CA LEU A 64 -3.44 20.16 -15.65
C LEU A 64 -3.04 19.73 -14.23
N PHE A 65 -1.81 19.25 -14.03
CA PHE A 65 -1.28 18.89 -12.71
C PHE A 65 -1.42 20.03 -11.71
N GLN A 66 -0.92 21.23 -12.05
CA GLN A 66 -0.98 22.39 -11.15
C GLN A 66 -2.41 22.77 -10.77
N ARG A 67 -3.36 22.61 -11.69
CA ARG A 67 -4.78 22.88 -11.42
C ARG A 67 -5.42 21.82 -10.52
N SER A 68 -5.15 20.54 -10.77
CA SER A 68 -5.62 19.44 -9.91
C SER A 68 -5.05 19.57 -8.50
N VAL A 69 -3.78 19.99 -8.37
CA VAL A 69 -3.16 20.30 -7.08
C VAL A 69 -3.82 21.48 -6.37
N ALA A 70 -4.11 22.56 -7.10
CA ALA A 70 -4.81 23.71 -6.52
C ALA A 70 -6.25 23.37 -6.09
N SER A 71 -6.95 22.50 -6.84
CA SER A 71 -8.33 22.11 -6.53
C SER A 71 -8.44 21.07 -5.43
N LEU A 72 -7.35 20.36 -5.07
CA LEU A 72 -7.35 19.32 -4.03
C LEU A 72 -8.10 19.81 -2.79
N SER A 73 -7.72 20.93 -2.17
CA SER A 73 -8.36 21.43 -0.93
C SER A 73 -9.88 21.70 -1.00
N GLN A 74 -10.44 21.93 -2.19
CA GLN A 74 -11.84 22.32 -2.41
C GLN A 74 -12.68 21.23 -3.09
N SER A 75 -12.01 20.25 -3.70
CA SER A 75 -12.63 19.17 -4.45
C SER A 75 -13.30 18.16 -3.52
N ARG A 76 -14.53 17.74 -3.90
CA ARG A 76 -15.25 16.62 -3.28
C ARG A 76 -15.02 15.28 -4.01
N THR A 77 -14.25 15.28 -5.09
CA THR A 77 -14.03 14.13 -5.98
C THR A 77 -12.56 13.71 -5.95
N SER A 78 -12.30 12.42 -6.18
CA SER A 78 -10.93 11.90 -6.10
C SER A 78 -10.11 12.34 -7.32
N ASN A 79 -9.00 13.02 -7.07
CA ASN A 79 -8.05 13.41 -8.11
C ASN A 79 -6.92 12.38 -8.27
N GLY A 80 -6.85 11.37 -7.39
CA GLY A 80 -5.75 10.41 -7.28
C GLY A 80 -5.39 9.72 -8.60
N LEU A 81 -6.36 9.16 -9.31
CA LEU A 81 -6.11 8.44 -10.57
C LEU A 81 -5.57 9.34 -11.67
N LEU A 82 -6.07 10.58 -11.76
CA LEU A 82 -5.60 11.56 -12.73
C LEU A 82 -4.17 11.99 -12.42
N LEU A 83 -3.89 12.29 -11.15
CA LEU A 83 -2.55 12.68 -10.72
C LEU A 83 -1.54 11.54 -10.92
N LEU A 84 -1.89 10.29 -10.63
CA LEU A 84 -1.04 9.13 -10.92
C LEU A 84 -0.71 9.00 -12.41
N ALA A 85 -1.70 9.17 -13.30
CA ALA A 85 -1.47 9.12 -14.74
C ALA A 85 -0.52 10.24 -15.21
N ILE A 86 -0.63 11.43 -14.64
CA ILE A 86 0.28 12.56 -14.92
C ILE A 86 1.68 12.29 -14.37
N LEU A 87 1.79 11.74 -13.15
CA LEU A 87 3.08 11.38 -12.56
C LEU A 87 3.81 10.30 -13.37
N GLN A 88 3.09 9.33 -13.94
CA GLN A 88 3.69 8.36 -14.86
C GLN A 88 4.31 9.06 -16.08
N PHE A 89 3.60 10.03 -16.67
CA PHE A 89 4.14 10.83 -17.76
C PHE A 89 5.41 11.60 -17.35
N PHE A 90 5.41 12.23 -16.16
CA PHE A 90 6.60 12.94 -15.66
C PHE A 90 7.77 12.01 -15.37
N LEU A 91 7.52 10.83 -14.82
CA LEU A 91 8.59 9.85 -14.61
C LEU A 91 9.22 9.47 -15.95
N ASP A 92 8.42 9.07 -16.93
CA ASP A 92 8.95 8.49 -18.18
C ASP A 92 9.54 9.51 -19.14
N TYR A 93 8.98 10.71 -19.20
CA TYR A 93 9.37 11.72 -20.16
C TYR A 93 10.02 12.96 -19.55
N GLY A 94 10.14 13.04 -18.23
CA GLY A 94 10.68 14.21 -17.53
C GLY A 94 12.07 14.61 -18.01
N GLU A 95 12.95 13.63 -18.28
CA GLU A 95 14.30 13.91 -18.79
C GLU A 95 14.28 14.59 -20.17
N VAL A 96 13.37 14.18 -21.06
CA VAL A 96 13.23 14.74 -22.43
C VAL A 96 12.86 16.22 -22.38
N VAL A 97 12.05 16.61 -21.39
CA VAL A 97 11.55 17.99 -21.25
C VAL A 97 12.20 18.75 -20.10
N LEU A 98 13.28 18.21 -19.53
CA LEU A 98 14.00 18.77 -18.38
C LEU A 98 13.09 19.08 -17.18
N HIS A 99 12.06 18.26 -16.96
CA HIS A 99 11.16 18.35 -15.81
C HIS A 99 11.69 17.53 -14.64
N ASP A 100 11.84 18.17 -13.49
CA ASP A 100 12.08 17.50 -12.22
C ASP A 100 10.76 16.99 -11.64
N ALA A 101 10.60 15.66 -11.58
CA ALA A 101 9.41 15.01 -11.05
C ALA A 101 9.37 14.95 -9.51
N ASP A 102 10.48 15.22 -8.80
CA ASP A 102 10.56 15.09 -7.33
C ASP A 102 9.52 15.96 -6.59
N PRO A 103 9.34 17.26 -6.92
CA PRO A 103 8.31 18.09 -6.29
C PRO A 103 6.89 17.58 -6.56
N SER A 104 6.64 17.10 -7.77
CA SER A 104 5.33 16.57 -8.18
C SER A 104 4.97 15.30 -7.42
N LEU A 105 5.93 14.36 -7.30
CA LEU A 105 5.77 13.14 -6.52
C LEU A 105 5.50 13.45 -5.05
N ARG A 106 6.30 14.33 -4.43
CA ARG A 106 6.11 14.74 -3.03
C ARG A 106 4.73 15.34 -2.78
N THR A 107 4.27 16.18 -3.70
CA THR A 107 2.96 16.83 -3.63
C THR A 107 1.85 15.78 -3.61
N PHE A 108 1.92 14.79 -4.50
CA PHE A 108 0.94 13.70 -4.53
C PHE A 108 0.93 12.90 -3.22
N TYR A 109 2.08 12.43 -2.76
CA TYR A 109 2.13 11.60 -1.56
C TYR A 109 1.68 12.37 -0.30
N ARG A 110 2.03 13.65 -0.18
CA ARG A 110 1.70 14.46 1.01
C ARG A 110 0.29 15.00 1.03
N LEU A 111 -0.25 15.40 -0.13
CA LEU A 111 -1.53 16.11 -0.19
C LEU A 111 -2.67 15.25 -0.74
N CYS A 112 -2.39 14.39 -1.73
CA CYS A 112 -3.41 13.58 -2.37
C CYS A 112 -3.57 12.24 -1.67
N LEU A 113 -2.49 11.46 -1.57
CA LEU A 113 -2.55 10.11 -1.00
C LEU A 113 -2.96 10.14 0.48
N SER A 114 -2.43 11.08 1.26
CA SER A 114 -2.80 11.24 2.68
C SER A 114 -4.30 11.46 2.91
N ARG A 115 -5.03 11.94 1.90
CA ARG A 115 -6.48 12.14 1.96
C ARG A 115 -7.28 11.02 1.30
N GLU A 116 -6.78 10.51 0.17
CA GLU A 116 -7.50 9.57 -0.69
C GLU A 116 -7.06 8.11 -0.48
N PHE A 117 -6.18 7.81 0.48
CA PHE A 117 -5.71 6.44 0.76
C PHE A 117 -6.84 5.47 1.11
N ALA A 118 -7.97 5.95 1.63
CA ALA A 118 -9.13 5.13 1.97
C ALA A 118 -9.98 4.75 0.75
N ASP A 119 -9.78 5.39 -0.41
CA ASP A 119 -10.41 4.96 -1.66
C ASP A 119 -9.63 3.73 -2.18
N PRO A 120 -10.25 2.54 -2.21
CA PRO A 120 -9.55 1.30 -2.58
C PRO A 120 -9.01 1.37 -4.01
N VAL A 121 -9.68 2.08 -4.92
CA VAL A 121 -9.26 2.21 -6.32
C VAL A 121 -8.00 3.07 -6.42
N VAL A 122 -7.92 4.15 -5.63
CA VAL A 122 -6.74 5.01 -5.58
C VAL A 122 -5.58 4.30 -4.88
N ALA A 123 -5.85 3.58 -3.79
CA ALA A 123 -4.85 2.80 -3.06
C ALA A 123 -4.23 1.73 -3.97
N GLU A 124 -5.05 0.93 -4.65
CA GLU A 124 -4.61 -0.09 -5.60
C GLU A 124 -3.77 0.52 -6.73
N ALA A 125 -4.28 1.55 -7.40
CA ALA A 125 -3.55 2.22 -8.48
C ALA A 125 -2.21 2.83 -8.01
N THR A 126 -2.15 3.32 -6.76
CA THR A 126 -0.91 3.84 -6.17
C THR A 126 0.11 2.71 -5.95
N LEU A 127 -0.34 1.56 -5.45
CA LEU A 127 0.51 0.38 -5.26
C LEU A 127 1.05 -0.14 -6.60
N ASP A 128 0.21 -0.20 -7.63
CA ASP A 128 0.62 -0.60 -8.99
C ASP A 128 1.65 0.36 -9.58
N PHE A 129 1.43 1.67 -9.42
CA PHE A 129 2.38 2.69 -9.82
C PHE A 129 3.73 2.52 -9.11
N LEU A 130 3.72 2.32 -7.78
CA LEU A 130 4.94 2.11 -7.00
C LEU A 130 5.68 0.84 -7.44
N ASN A 131 4.96 -0.27 -7.61
CA ASN A 131 5.53 -1.55 -8.00
C ASN A 131 6.15 -1.52 -9.40
N SER A 132 5.44 -0.89 -10.34
CA SER A 132 5.89 -0.75 -11.73
C SER A 132 7.14 0.12 -11.84
N ASN A 133 7.22 1.17 -11.03
CA ASN A 133 8.30 2.17 -11.09
C ASN A 133 9.39 1.99 -10.02
N LYS A 134 9.35 0.93 -9.21
CA LYS A 134 10.20 0.76 -8.02
C LYS A 134 11.69 0.99 -8.26
N LYS A 135 12.23 0.50 -9.39
CA LYS A 135 13.66 0.66 -9.71
C LYS A 135 14.02 2.12 -9.92
N LYS A 136 13.21 2.84 -10.71
CA LYS A 136 13.41 4.25 -11.06
C LYS A 136 13.19 5.17 -9.86
N LEU A 137 12.19 4.85 -9.04
CA LEU A 137 11.94 5.56 -7.78
C LEU A 137 13.11 5.42 -6.81
N LEU A 138 13.63 4.20 -6.61
CA LEU A 138 14.74 3.96 -5.70
C LEU A 138 16.07 4.54 -6.20
N SER A 139 16.32 4.54 -7.52
CA SER A 139 17.57 5.08 -8.08
C SER A 139 17.58 6.60 -8.18
N SER A 140 16.46 7.19 -8.59
CA SER A 140 16.40 8.61 -9.00
C SER A 140 15.76 9.49 -7.93
N PHE A 141 14.97 8.91 -7.03
CA PHE A 141 14.28 9.61 -5.94
C PHE A 141 14.50 8.91 -4.58
N PRO A 142 15.75 8.66 -4.15
CA PRO A 142 16.04 7.85 -2.95
C PRO A 142 15.50 8.47 -1.66
N ALA A 143 15.32 9.80 -1.62
CA ALA A 143 14.79 10.52 -0.47
C ALA A 143 13.25 10.55 -0.39
N LEU A 144 12.55 10.09 -1.44
CA LEU A 144 11.10 10.21 -1.54
C LEU A 144 10.40 9.32 -0.51
N LEU A 145 10.71 8.03 -0.49
CA LEU A 145 10.07 7.06 0.42
C LEU A 145 10.28 7.41 1.90
N PRO A 146 11.51 7.71 2.38
CA PRO A 146 11.72 8.17 3.75
C PRO A 146 10.89 9.40 4.14
N GLN A 147 10.61 10.31 3.22
CA GLN A 147 9.84 11.52 3.50
C GLN A 147 8.33 11.36 3.32
N VAL A 148 7.88 10.28 2.71
CA VAL A 148 6.47 9.91 2.57
C VAL A 148 6.01 9.05 3.75
N PHE A 149 6.91 8.26 4.34
CA PHE A 149 6.59 7.46 5.52
C PHE A 149 5.96 8.27 6.68
N PRO A 150 6.43 9.49 7.03
CA PRO A 150 5.76 10.34 8.00
C PRO A 150 4.35 10.76 7.58
N ALA A 151 4.13 11.01 6.28
CA ALA A 151 2.83 11.41 5.76
C ALA A 151 1.81 10.26 5.77
N LEU A 152 2.27 9.01 5.72
CA LEU A 152 1.44 7.81 5.92
C LEU A 152 1.15 7.55 7.41
N MET A 153 1.96 8.13 8.30
CA MET A 153 1.77 8.10 9.75
C MET A 153 0.90 9.28 10.21
N SER A 154 -0.39 9.21 9.91
CA SER A 154 -1.37 10.10 10.52
C SER A 154 -1.53 9.78 12.02
N PRO A 155 -2.02 10.71 12.86
CA PRO A 155 -2.37 10.42 14.25
C PRO A 155 -3.28 9.19 14.41
N ALA A 156 -4.18 8.94 13.45
CA ALA A 156 -5.10 7.82 13.47
C ALA A 156 -4.44 6.47 13.11
N SER A 157 -3.42 6.49 12.25
CA SER A 157 -2.70 5.28 11.83
C SER A 157 -1.43 5.01 12.65
N PHE A 158 -0.98 5.97 13.46
CA PHE A 158 0.28 5.90 14.20
C PHE A 158 0.39 4.66 15.11
N LEU A 159 -0.60 4.43 15.98
CA LEU A 159 -0.57 3.32 16.94
C LEU A 159 -0.79 1.96 16.24
N PRO A 160 -1.79 1.78 15.34
CA PRO A 160 -1.99 0.51 14.65
C PRO A 160 -0.81 0.12 13.76
N LEU A 161 -0.09 1.10 13.18
CA LEU A 161 1.05 0.84 12.31
C LEU A 161 2.19 0.12 13.04
N LEU A 162 2.42 0.37 14.34
CA LEU A 162 3.42 -0.37 15.10
C LEU A 162 3.14 -1.87 15.03
N SER A 163 1.91 -2.28 15.35
CA SER A 163 1.50 -3.69 15.34
C SER A 163 1.67 -4.29 13.94
N SER A 164 1.20 -3.60 12.90
CA SER A 164 1.36 -4.04 11.51
C SER A 164 2.82 -4.21 11.10
N LEU A 165 3.72 -3.30 11.50
CA LEU A 165 5.15 -3.41 11.19
C LEU A 165 5.79 -4.60 11.91
N VAL A 166 5.56 -4.74 13.22
CA VAL A 166 6.16 -5.83 14.00
C VAL A 166 5.65 -7.21 13.54
N ASP A 167 4.41 -7.27 13.05
CA ASP A 167 3.76 -8.50 12.60
C ASP A 167 3.95 -8.83 11.12
N LEU A 168 4.72 -8.02 10.37
CA LEU A 168 5.03 -8.29 8.96
C LEU A 168 5.49 -9.74 8.70
N PRO A 169 6.39 -10.33 9.50
CA PRO A 169 6.76 -11.74 9.30
C PRO A 169 5.59 -12.70 9.45
N THR A 170 4.68 -12.47 10.40
CA THR A 170 3.50 -13.35 10.53
C THR A 170 2.57 -13.20 9.33
N LEU A 171 2.35 -11.97 8.86
CA LEU A 171 1.52 -11.73 7.67
C LEU A 171 2.09 -12.49 6.46
N VAL A 172 3.42 -12.56 6.32
CA VAL A 172 4.06 -13.39 5.28
C VAL A 172 3.77 -14.88 5.48
N VAL A 173 3.86 -15.41 6.72
CA VAL A 173 3.52 -16.82 6.98
C VAL A 173 2.09 -17.13 6.56
N ALA A 174 1.13 -16.27 6.93
CA ALA A 174 -0.28 -16.42 6.58
C ALA A 174 -0.47 -16.42 5.05
N LEU A 175 0.10 -15.43 4.36
CA LEU A 175 0.00 -15.31 2.91
C LEU A 175 0.63 -16.49 2.17
N GLU A 176 1.82 -16.93 2.57
CA GLU A 176 2.47 -18.07 1.92
C GLU A 176 1.71 -19.38 2.13
N LYS A 177 1.04 -19.54 3.28
CA LYS A 177 0.19 -20.71 3.50
C LYS A 177 -1.01 -20.71 2.57
N VAL A 178 -1.68 -19.57 2.41
CA VAL A 178 -2.77 -19.38 1.43
C VAL A 178 -2.28 -19.66 0.01
N GLU A 179 -1.11 -19.14 -0.37
CA GLU A 179 -0.53 -19.39 -1.70
C GLU A 179 -0.22 -20.88 -1.94
N ARG A 180 0.16 -21.64 -0.89
CA ARG A 180 0.39 -23.09 -1.00
C ARG A 180 -0.91 -23.89 -1.11
N SER A 181 -1.97 -23.50 -0.40
CA SER A 181 -3.25 -24.19 -0.43
C SER A 181 -4.08 -23.87 -1.68
N SER A 182 -3.91 -22.67 -2.25
CA SER A 182 -4.80 -22.15 -3.31
C SER A 182 -4.10 -21.84 -4.63
N GLY A 183 -2.79 -22.03 -4.71
CA GLY A 183 -1.95 -21.62 -5.83
C GLY A 183 -1.44 -20.17 -5.71
N SER A 184 -0.41 -19.83 -6.51
CA SER A 184 0.24 -18.51 -6.49
C SER A 184 -0.73 -17.37 -6.79
N LEU A 185 -0.78 -16.36 -5.91
CA LEU A 185 -1.43 -15.06 -6.16
C LEU A 185 -0.69 -14.22 -7.21
N ILE A 186 0.56 -14.56 -7.50
CA ILE A 186 1.41 -13.84 -8.44
C ILE A 186 1.30 -14.54 -9.80
N GLY A 187 0.36 -14.07 -10.61
CA GLY A 187 0.15 -14.47 -12.00
C GLY A 187 0.22 -13.25 -12.91
N SER A 188 1.16 -13.24 -13.85
CA SER A 188 1.19 -12.30 -14.96
C SER A 188 -0.13 -12.38 -15.73
N SER A 189 -0.93 -11.31 -15.71
CA SER A 189 -2.19 -11.11 -16.44
C SER A 189 -3.48 -11.57 -15.75
N ILE A 190 -4.42 -10.62 -15.61
CA ILE A 190 -5.71 -10.66 -14.90
C ILE A 190 -6.65 -11.79 -15.36
N ALA A 191 -6.50 -12.28 -16.59
CA ALA A 191 -7.27 -13.41 -17.09
C ALA A 191 -7.01 -14.73 -16.33
N SER A 192 -5.88 -14.83 -15.61
CA SER A 192 -5.55 -15.99 -14.77
C SER A 192 -6.04 -15.88 -13.33
N ILE A 193 -6.28 -14.66 -12.82
CA ILE A 193 -6.79 -14.40 -11.47
C ILE A 193 -8.25 -14.83 -11.32
N GLN A 194 -9.06 -14.67 -12.38
CA GLN A 194 -10.43 -15.23 -12.46
C GLN A 194 -10.47 -16.77 -12.46
N LYS A 195 -9.31 -17.44 -12.54
CA LYS A 195 -9.18 -18.90 -12.53
C LYS A 195 -8.36 -19.41 -11.35
N SER A 196 -7.78 -18.52 -10.54
CA SER A 196 -7.10 -18.89 -9.31
C SER A 196 -8.12 -19.03 -8.19
N THR A 197 -8.05 -20.11 -7.42
CA THR A 197 -8.94 -20.37 -6.27
C THR A 197 -8.56 -19.51 -5.04
N ALA A 198 -7.44 -18.79 -5.10
CA ALA A 198 -6.91 -17.98 -3.99
C ALA A 198 -7.77 -16.76 -3.61
N PRO A 199 -8.26 -15.91 -4.54
CA PRO A 199 -9.15 -14.80 -4.22
C PRO A 199 -10.51 -15.27 -3.69
N GLU A 200 -11.04 -16.36 -4.24
CA GLU A 200 -12.28 -16.98 -3.78
C GLU A 200 -12.13 -17.56 -2.37
N MET A 201 -11.00 -18.21 -2.07
CA MET A 201 -10.72 -18.74 -0.73
C MET A 201 -10.50 -17.62 0.30
N LEU A 202 -9.86 -16.51 -0.08
CA LEU A 202 -9.73 -15.32 0.78
C LEU A 202 -11.10 -14.72 1.11
N LEU A 203 -11.97 -14.56 0.10
CA LEU A 203 -13.35 -14.12 0.28
C LEU A 203 -14.16 -15.09 1.17
N ALA A 204 -14.02 -16.40 0.95
CA ALA A 204 -14.69 -17.42 1.76
C ALA A 204 -14.20 -17.42 3.23
N LEU A 205 -12.90 -17.24 3.46
CA LEU A 205 -12.32 -17.11 4.80
C LEU A 205 -12.78 -15.83 5.51
N MET A 206 -12.98 -14.73 4.76
CA MET A 206 -13.58 -13.51 5.30
C MET A 206 -15.05 -13.72 5.71
N ASP A 207 -15.84 -14.39 4.87
CA ASP A 207 -17.24 -14.73 5.18
C ASP A 207 -17.36 -15.70 6.36
N GLU A 208 -16.48 -16.71 6.47
CA GLU A 208 -16.43 -17.64 7.60
C GLU A 208 -16.04 -16.93 8.90
N ALA A 209 -15.02 -16.08 8.86
CA ALA A 209 -14.61 -15.25 10.00
C ALA A 209 -15.75 -14.31 10.46
N TYR A 210 -16.57 -13.82 9.53
CA TYR A 210 -17.67 -12.88 9.81
C TYR A 210 -18.95 -13.56 10.31
N THR A 211 -19.25 -14.77 9.83
CA THR A 211 -20.52 -15.47 10.12
C THR A 211 -20.39 -16.53 11.21
N GLY A 212 -19.18 -16.94 11.57
CA GLY A 212 -18.91 -17.95 12.59
C GLY A 212 -19.47 -19.35 12.26
N SER A 213 -19.97 -19.54 11.04
CA SER A 213 -20.50 -20.82 10.57
C SER A 213 -19.34 -21.64 10.03
N THR A 214 -18.90 -22.64 10.78
CA THR A 214 -18.17 -23.76 10.17
C THR A 214 -19.05 -24.25 9.03
N ILE A 215 -18.55 -24.32 7.80
CA ILE A 215 -19.29 -24.93 6.69
C ILE A 215 -19.68 -26.32 7.18
N ALA A 216 -20.95 -26.47 7.57
CA ALA A 216 -21.42 -27.67 8.20
C ALA A 216 -21.19 -28.81 7.21
N ASP A 217 -20.65 -29.90 7.73
CA ASP A 217 -20.69 -31.24 7.17
C ASP A 217 -22.16 -31.57 6.86
N GLY A 218 -22.61 -31.13 5.69
CA GLY A 218 -23.96 -31.26 5.21
C GLY A 218 -24.12 -32.67 4.69
N GLY A 219 -24.79 -33.49 5.50
CA GLY A 219 -25.05 -34.91 5.28
C GLY A 219 -25.20 -35.30 3.81
N ALA A 220 -24.43 -36.33 3.48
CA ALA A 220 -24.41 -37.02 2.20
C ALA A 220 -25.82 -37.41 1.74
N ASP A 221 -26.21 -36.85 0.60
CA ASP A 221 -26.93 -37.54 -0.48
C ASP A 221 -26.69 -36.75 -1.77
N SER A 222 -25.48 -36.87 -2.33
CA SER A 222 -25.22 -36.67 -3.77
C SER A 222 -23.84 -37.22 -4.11
N GLU A 223 -23.87 -38.38 -4.77
CA GLU A 223 -22.72 -38.98 -5.44
C GLU A 223 -22.25 -38.06 -6.57
N SER A 224 -21.11 -37.40 -6.36
CA SER A 224 -20.23 -36.96 -7.44
C SER A 224 -18.79 -36.99 -6.96
N GLU A 225 -18.07 -38.03 -7.35
CA GLU A 225 -16.61 -38.08 -7.25
C GLU A 225 -15.97 -37.01 -8.16
N GLU A 226 -14.79 -36.53 -7.75
CA GLU A 226 -13.97 -35.48 -8.37
C GLU A 226 -14.34 -34.02 -8.05
N SER A 227 -14.13 -33.63 -6.79
CA SER A 227 -13.48 -32.36 -6.51
C SER A 227 -12.59 -32.59 -5.30
N SER A 228 -11.31 -32.22 -5.40
CA SER A 228 -10.43 -32.09 -4.25
C SER A 228 -11.19 -31.38 -3.14
N THR A 229 -11.49 -32.07 -2.05
CA THR A 229 -12.02 -31.47 -0.83
C THR A 229 -11.00 -30.43 -0.40
N ILE A 230 -11.29 -29.16 -0.72
CA ILE A 230 -10.43 -28.04 -0.36
C ILE A 230 -10.47 -28.00 1.16
N ASP A 231 -9.32 -28.21 1.80
CA ASP A 231 -9.15 -28.13 3.24
C ASP A 231 -9.16 -26.63 3.63
N VAL A 232 -10.36 -26.03 3.61
CA VAL A 232 -10.59 -24.56 3.65
C VAL A 232 -10.25 -23.94 5.01
N ALA A 233 -10.08 -24.71 6.06
CA ALA A 233 -9.90 -24.19 7.42
C ALA A 233 -8.42 -24.10 7.83
N ASP A 234 -7.62 -23.15 7.29
CA ASP A 234 -6.34 -22.81 7.95
C ASP A 234 -6.65 -21.98 9.20
N PRO A 235 -6.50 -22.55 10.42
CA PRO A 235 -6.88 -21.88 11.65
C PRO A 235 -6.08 -20.58 11.86
N LEU A 236 -4.86 -20.50 11.29
CA LEU A 236 -4.03 -19.31 11.39
C LEU A 236 -4.61 -18.12 10.62
N PHE A 237 -5.21 -18.33 9.45
CA PHE A 237 -5.79 -17.24 8.68
C PHE A 237 -7.11 -16.75 9.28
N LEU A 238 -7.95 -17.68 9.75
CA LEU A 238 -9.17 -17.33 10.50
C LEU A 238 -8.86 -16.62 11.82
N GLU A 239 -7.82 -17.04 12.55
CA GLU A 239 -7.38 -16.36 13.78
C GLU A 239 -6.83 -14.95 13.48
N LEU A 240 -6.22 -14.75 12.31
CA LEU A 240 -5.74 -13.44 11.86
C LEU A 240 -6.89 -12.51 11.41
N LEU A 241 -7.91 -13.05 10.74
CA LEU A 241 -9.09 -12.30 10.27
C LEU A 241 -10.10 -11.97 11.36
N LYS A 242 -10.21 -12.80 12.41
CA LYS A 242 -11.11 -12.55 13.55
C LYS A 242 -10.81 -11.20 14.23
N ASP A 243 -9.53 -10.89 14.40
CA ASP A 243 -9.09 -9.63 15.01
C ASP A 243 -9.47 -8.39 14.18
N GLU A 244 -9.45 -8.51 12.85
CA GLU A 244 -9.79 -7.41 11.92
C GLU A 244 -11.29 -7.10 11.90
N ASN A 245 -12.15 -8.11 12.11
CA ASN A 245 -13.61 -7.96 12.05
C ASN A 245 -14.29 -7.73 13.41
N ASP A 246 -13.76 -8.28 14.50
CA ASP A 246 -14.38 -8.19 15.84
C ASP A 246 -13.99 -6.90 16.60
N GLY A 247 -13.11 -6.07 16.05
CA GLY A 247 -12.62 -4.87 16.73
C GLY A 247 -11.85 -5.18 18.01
N LEU A 248 -11.39 -6.42 18.17
CA LEU A 248 -10.49 -6.82 19.23
C LEU A 248 -9.13 -6.17 18.93
N ALA A 249 -8.60 -5.43 19.91
CA ALA A 249 -7.35 -4.69 19.72
C ALA A 249 -6.10 -5.57 19.93
N GLU A 250 -6.29 -6.80 20.40
CA GLU A 250 -5.22 -7.73 20.76
C GLU A 250 -5.33 -9.00 19.93
N ARG A 251 -4.62 -9.01 18.80
CA ARG A 251 -4.15 -10.24 18.16
C ARG A 251 -3.67 -11.19 19.24
N HIS A 252 -4.31 -12.36 19.38
CA HIS A 252 -3.99 -13.36 20.40
C HIS A 252 -2.67 -14.09 20.09
N TRP A 253 -1.57 -13.33 19.97
CA TRP A 253 -0.20 -13.83 19.74
C TRP A 253 0.27 -14.82 20.80
N THR A 254 -0.40 -14.84 21.95
CA THR A 254 -0.15 -15.76 23.06
C THR A 254 -0.94 -17.06 22.97
N SER A 255 -1.76 -17.27 21.93
CA SER A 255 -2.49 -18.52 21.77
C SER A 255 -1.51 -19.67 21.51
N PRO A 256 -1.69 -20.84 22.17
CA PRO A 256 -0.83 -22.00 21.94
C PRO A 256 -0.83 -22.46 20.47
N GLY A 257 -1.94 -22.28 19.76
CA GLY A 257 -2.09 -22.63 18.34
C GLY A 257 -1.26 -21.72 17.42
N MET A 258 -1.32 -20.41 17.65
CA MET A 258 -0.51 -19.43 16.93
C MET A 258 0.99 -19.67 17.19
N ALA A 259 1.36 -19.86 18.45
CA ALA A 259 2.76 -20.13 18.83
C ALA A 259 3.31 -21.40 18.16
N ALA A 260 2.54 -22.49 18.16
CA ALA A 260 2.93 -23.74 17.51
C ALA A 260 3.08 -23.56 15.99
N THR A 261 2.19 -22.79 15.37
CA THR A 261 2.20 -22.57 13.91
C THR A 261 3.38 -21.71 13.47
N LEU A 262 3.66 -20.61 14.20
CA LEU A 262 4.83 -19.78 13.92
C LEU A 262 6.13 -20.55 14.16
N GLN A 263 6.17 -21.39 15.20
CA GLN A 263 7.34 -22.24 15.46
C GLN A 263 7.56 -23.27 14.35
N ALA A 264 6.47 -23.86 13.81
CA ALA A 264 6.56 -24.76 12.67
C ALA A 264 7.09 -24.04 11.42
N ALA A 265 6.65 -22.80 11.16
CA ALA A 265 7.12 -22.00 10.03
C ALA A 265 8.63 -21.71 10.09
N ILE A 266 9.20 -21.58 11.28
CA ILE A 266 10.66 -21.40 11.46
C ILE A 266 11.43 -22.69 11.25
N ASN A 267 10.82 -23.83 11.58
CA ASN A 267 11.45 -25.14 11.41
C ASN A 267 11.49 -25.58 9.94
N THR A 268 10.70 -24.95 9.07
CA THR A 268 10.76 -25.15 7.61
C THR A 268 11.77 -24.23 6.94
N PRO A 269 12.36 -24.62 5.79
CA PRO A 269 13.23 -23.73 5.02
C PRO A 269 12.52 -22.41 4.69
N GLN A 270 13.08 -21.30 5.16
CA GLN A 270 12.52 -19.97 4.95
C GLN A 270 12.58 -19.58 3.47
N SER A 271 11.48 -19.03 2.97
CA SER A 271 11.42 -18.42 1.64
C SER A 271 12.30 -17.17 1.57
N ASP A 272 12.64 -16.74 0.35
CA ASP A 272 13.40 -15.48 0.18
C ASP A 272 12.57 -14.25 0.60
N ARG A 273 11.24 -14.30 0.44
CA ARG A 273 10.30 -13.28 0.93
C ARG A 273 10.36 -13.18 2.46
N MET A 274 10.37 -14.31 3.16
CA MET A 274 10.50 -14.35 4.62
C MET A 274 11.83 -13.75 5.08
N LYS A 275 12.95 -14.20 4.50
CA LYS A 275 14.28 -13.67 4.83
C LYS A 275 14.36 -12.16 4.62
N GLN A 276 13.79 -11.67 3.52
CA GLN A 276 13.75 -10.25 3.21
C GLN A 276 12.94 -9.47 4.25
N ILE A 277 11.76 -9.97 4.64
CA ILE A 277 10.90 -9.30 5.63
C ILE A 277 11.50 -9.32 7.04
N LEU A 278 12.15 -10.42 7.45
CA LEU A 278 12.89 -10.47 8.72
C LEU A 278 14.00 -9.40 8.78
N ASN A 279 14.65 -9.10 7.65
CA ASN A 279 15.68 -8.06 7.55
C ASN A 279 15.11 -6.65 7.37
N MET A 280 13.98 -6.50 6.67
CA MET A 280 13.37 -5.20 6.39
C MET A 280 12.63 -4.63 7.60
N THR A 281 11.93 -5.47 8.36
CA THR A 281 11.07 -5.04 9.48
C THR A 281 11.82 -4.18 10.52
N PRO A 282 13.02 -4.56 11.01
CA PRO A 282 13.76 -3.70 11.94
C PRO A 282 14.11 -2.33 11.35
N ARG A 283 14.41 -2.25 10.04
CA ARG A 283 14.73 -0.97 9.36
C ARG A 283 13.51 -0.07 9.19
N LEU A 284 12.34 -0.68 8.97
CA LEU A 284 11.07 0.04 8.95
C LEU A 284 10.75 0.58 10.35
N LEU A 285 11.03 -0.18 11.40
CA LEU A 285 10.93 0.30 12.78
C LEU A 285 11.90 1.45 13.08
N ASP A 286 13.14 1.40 12.57
CA ASP A 286 14.09 2.51 12.70
C ASP A 286 13.50 3.80 12.10
N THR A 287 12.89 3.69 10.92
CA THR A 287 12.24 4.83 10.25
C THR A 287 11.02 5.32 11.03
N TYR A 288 10.15 4.40 11.45
CA TYR A 288 8.95 4.70 12.26
C TYR A 288 9.32 5.43 13.56
N PHE A 289 10.33 4.95 14.29
CA PHE A 289 10.76 5.54 15.55
C PHE A 289 11.48 6.88 15.37
N ALA A 290 12.30 7.03 14.32
CA ALA A 290 12.92 8.31 14.02
C ALA A 290 11.87 9.41 13.76
N ILE A 291 10.80 9.05 13.04
CA ILE A 291 9.68 9.96 12.75
C ILE A 291 8.87 10.23 14.03
N ALA A 292 8.56 9.19 14.80
CA ALA A 292 7.86 9.34 16.07
C ALA A 292 8.57 10.34 17.00
N LEU A 293 9.89 10.21 17.13
CA LEU A 293 10.70 11.09 17.98
C LEU A 293 10.79 12.53 17.45
N HIS A 294 10.60 12.77 16.16
CA HIS A 294 10.73 14.10 15.56
C HIS A 294 9.37 14.82 15.39
N ASP A 295 8.34 14.12 14.91
CA ASP A 295 7.11 14.72 14.42
C ASP A 295 5.88 14.46 15.30
N VAL A 296 5.92 13.46 16.18
CA VAL A 296 4.74 12.98 16.93
C VAL A 296 4.68 13.60 18.32
N ASN A 297 3.48 14.05 18.70
CA ASN A 297 3.22 14.68 20.00
C ASN A 297 3.38 13.71 21.19
N ASP A 298 3.61 14.29 22.37
CA ASP A 298 3.88 13.52 23.58
C ASP A 298 2.72 12.61 24.00
N SER A 299 1.47 13.00 23.76
CA SER A 299 0.31 12.17 24.08
C SER A 299 0.28 10.84 23.30
N LEU A 300 0.62 10.87 22.02
CA LEU A 300 0.65 9.67 21.18
C LEU A 300 1.87 8.81 21.50
N ILE A 301 3.02 9.41 21.81
CA ILE A 301 4.19 8.65 22.27
C ILE A 301 3.90 7.97 23.61
N CYS A 302 3.27 8.67 24.55
CA CYS A 302 2.87 8.10 25.82
C CYS A 302 1.91 6.90 25.63
N ALA A 303 0.96 7.01 24.69
CA ALA A 303 0.06 5.91 24.34
C ALA A 303 0.76 4.73 23.63
N LEU A 304 1.89 4.97 22.97
CA LEU A 304 2.69 3.93 22.30
C LEU A 304 3.49 3.07 23.28
N ILE A 305 3.91 3.62 24.42
CA ILE A 305 4.78 2.92 25.38
C ILE A 305 4.15 1.61 25.88
N PRO A 306 2.88 1.56 26.34
CA PRO A 306 2.23 0.31 26.73
C PRO A 306 2.20 -0.72 25.59
N LEU A 307 1.93 -0.29 24.36
CA LEU A 307 1.94 -1.18 23.19
C LEU A 307 3.32 -1.80 22.99
N ILE A 308 4.38 -1.01 23.08
CA ILE A 308 5.76 -1.50 22.97
C ILE A 308 6.06 -2.53 24.07
N MET A 309 5.64 -2.26 25.31
CA MET A 309 5.82 -3.20 26.42
C MET A 309 5.10 -4.53 26.18
N THR A 310 3.84 -4.50 25.73
CA THR A 310 3.09 -5.71 25.36
C THR A 310 3.77 -6.48 24.23
N ARG A 311 4.28 -5.76 23.22
CA ARG A 311 4.94 -6.35 22.05
C ARG A 311 6.32 -6.90 22.33
N TYR A 312 7.00 -6.45 23.38
CA TYR A 312 8.35 -6.91 23.72
C TYR A 312 8.43 -8.43 23.95
N SER A 313 7.38 -9.01 24.54
CA SER A 313 7.28 -10.45 24.83
C SER A 313 6.59 -11.24 23.70
N THR A 314 5.88 -10.57 22.80
CA THR A 314 5.04 -11.19 21.75
C THR A 314 5.58 -10.85 20.36
N LEU A 315 6.68 -11.51 19.97
CA LEU A 315 7.33 -11.32 18.66
C LEU A 315 7.37 -12.62 17.85
N PHE A 316 7.55 -12.47 16.54
CA PHE A 316 7.82 -13.60 15.66
C PHE A 316 9.03 -14.41 16.16
N PRO A 317 8.94 -15.75 16.31
CA PRO A 317 9.88 -16.55 17.10
C PRO A 317 11.27 -16.77 16.45
N ASP A 318 11.74 -15.88 15.60
CA ASP A 318 13.11 -15.89 15.05
C ASP A 318 14.06 -15.16 16.01
N LYS A 319 15.19 -15.80 16.35
CA LYS A 319 16.12 -15.29 17.37
C LYS A 319 16.77 -13.97 16.98
N ASN A 320 17.22 -13.86 15.74
CA ASN A 320 17.93 -12.67 15.26
C ASN A 320 16.95 -11.51 15.11
N PHE A 321 15.80 -11.77 14.48
CA PHE A 321 14.71 -10.82 14.36
C PHE A 321 14.24 -10.32 15.72
N SER A 322 13.94 -11.22 16.66
CA SER A 322 13.48 -10.87 18.00
C SER A 322 14.49 -9.99 18.73
N TYR A 323 15.78 -10.30 18.61
CA TYR A 323 16.85 -9.49 19.19
C TYR A 323 16.88 -8.08 18.59
N GLU A 324 16.91 -7.98 17.26
CA GLU A 324 16.98 -6.69 16.54
C GLU A 324 15.75 -5.81 16.80
N VAL A 325 14.55 -6.41 16.84
CA VAL A 325 13.32 -5.67 17.16
C VAL A 325 13.32 -5.23 18.61
N ARG A 326 13.59 -6.13 19.59
CA ARG A 326 13.63 -5.77 21.01
C ARG A 326 14.61 -4.66 21.32
N LYS A 327 15.79 -4.69 20.69
CA LYS A 327 16.79 -3.63 20.82
C LYS A 327 16.20 -2.27 20.44
N ARG A 328 15.54 -2.17 19.28
CA ARG A 328 14.92 -0.92 18.79
C ARG A 328 13.77 -0.45 19.65
N LEU A 329 12.93 -1.38 20.12
CA LEU A 329 11.85 -1.09 21.07
C LEU A 329 12.40 -0.41 22.33
N LEU A 330 13.47 -0.97 22.91
CA LEU A 330 14.13 -0.44 24.10
C LEU A 330 14.83 0.89 23.84
N GLU A 331 15.55 1.02 22.73
CA GLU A 331 16.23 2.26 22.33
C GLU A 331 15.22 3.41 22.14
N PHE A 332 14.08 3.14 21.50
CA PHE A 332 13.01 4.11 21.36
C PHE A 332 12.40 4.49 22.71
N MET A 333 12.08 3.52 23.58
CA MET A 333 11.53 3.82 24.91
C MET A 333 12.49 4.69 25.73
N LEU A 334 13.80 4.38 25.70
CA LEU A 334 14.81 5.18 26.35
C LEU A 334 14.85 6.61 25.80
N ALA A 335 14.85 6.77 24.47
CA ALA A 335 14.84 8.08 23.82
C ALA A 335 13.56 8.87 24.14
N ALA A 336 12.40 8.21 24.19
CA ALA A 336 11.12 8.82 24.58
C ALA A 336 11.15 9.33 26.02
N PHE A 337 11.65 8.53 26.97
CA PHE A 337 11.81 8.95 28.37
C PHE A 337 12.84 10.06 28.56
N GLN A 338 13.89 10.09 27.75
CA GLN A 338 14.86 11.19 27.76
C GLN A 338 14.27 12.48 27.20
N ARG A 339 13.43 12.38 26.15
CA ARG A 339 12.74 13.53 25.56
C ARG A 339 11.69 14.11 26.49
N SER A 340 10.91 13.25 27.15
CA SER A 340 9.80 13.64 28.03
C SER A 340 9.85 12.82 29.32
N PRO A 341 10.65 13.24 30.33
CA PRO A 341 10.80 12.52 31.59
C PRO A 341 9.49 12.32 32.36
N ASP A 342 8.50 13.19 32.14
CA ASP A 342 7.18 13.13 32.76
C ASP A 342 6.42 11.82 32.45
N PHE A 343 6.80 11.11 31.37
CA PHE A 343 6.25 9.78 31.07
C PHE A 343 6.56 8.72 32.13
N VAL A 344 7.61 8.90 32.93
CA VAL A 344 8.00 7.98 34.01
C VAL A 344 7.25 8.30 35.31
N ALA A 345 6.62 9.47 35.40
CA ALA A 345 5.98 9.98 36.61
C ALA A 345 4.46 9.73 36.66
N LEU A 346 3.88 9.09 35.64
CA LEU A 346 2.45 8.77 35.53
C LEU A 346 2.11 7.35 35.99
#